data_AF-A0A385Q194-F1
#
_entry.id   AF-A0A385Q194-F1
#
_cell.length_a   1.000
_cell.length_b   1.000
_cell.length_c   1.000
_cell.angle_alpha   90.00
_cell.angle_beta   90.00
_cell.angle_gamma   90.00
#
_symmetry.space_group_name_H-M   'P 1'
#
loop_
_entity.id
_entity.type
_entity.pdbx_description
1 polymer ?
#
loop_
_entity_poly.entity_id
_entity_poly.type
_entity_poly.pdbx_seq_one_letter_code
_entity_poly.pdbx_strand_id
1 'polypeptide(L)'
;MTAKEYLRQLKTLDNMINAKLLERERIQALATKVTVSNSERVQSGGGSGFENVVIKINELEDEINADIDKLWSLKQEARHLIDLLEDEKHKWVLRERYVEFKSLRWLSEFTGLTIDGVRSLLKRAGKKFNTIYSKSA
;
A
#
# COMPACT_ATOMS: atom_id res chain seq x y z
N MET A 1 13.96 -13.38 -7.47
CA MET A 1 13.51 -12.21 -6.68
C MET A 1 14.32 -12.18 -5.40
N THR A 2 14.90 -11.03 -5.02
CA THR A 2 15.60 -10.90 -3.73
C THR A 2 14.64 -10.46 -2.64
N ALA A 3 14.94 -10.73 -1.37
CA ALA A 3 14.13 -10.25 -0.26
C ALA A 3 13.94 -8.72 -0.30
N LYS A 4 14.95 -7.97 -0.75
CA LYS A 4 14.85 -6.51 -0.90
C LYS A 4 13.85 -6.11 -1.99
N GLU A 5 13.86 -6.82 -3.12
CA GLU A 5 12.89 -6.61 -4.20
C GLU A 5 11.48 -6.91 -3.72
N TYR A 6 11.28 -8.03 -3.03
CA TYR A 6 10.00 -8.41 -2.45
C TYR A 6 9.45 -7.32 -1.52
N LEU A 7 10.25 -6.88 -0.55
CA LEU A 7 9.85 -5.82 0.40
C LEU A 7 9.60 -4.48 -0.29
N ARG A 8 10.29 -4.20 -1.41
CA ARG A 8 10.05 -3.01 -2.23
C ARG A 8 8.73 -3.13 -2.99
N GLN A 9 8.39 -4.32 -3.49
CA GLN A 9 7.12 -4.55 -4.19
C GLN A 9 5.91 -4.27 -3.30
N LEU A 10 5.91 -4.73 -2.03
CA LEU A 10 4.84 -4.42 -1.08
C LEU A 10 4.61 -2.90 -0.96
N LYS A 11 5.71 -2.14 -0.78
CA LYS A 11 5.63 -0.69 -0.63
C LYS A 11 5.21 0.02 -1.92
N THR A 12 5.66 -0.47 -3.07
CA THR A 12 5.23 0.07 -4.37
C THR A 12 3.74 -0.15 -4.58
N LEU A 13 3.23 -1.35 -4.27
CA LEU A 13 1.81 -1.67 -4.42
C LEU A 13 0.93 -0.83 -3.49
N ASP A 14 1.33 -0.66 -2.23
CA ASP A 14 0.65 0.24 -1.28
C ASP A 14 0.58 1.69 -1.78
N ASN A 15 1.70 2.21 -2.31
CA ASN A 15 1.73 3.55 -2.90
C ASN A 15 0.83 3.66 -4.15
N MET A 16 0.76 2.61 -4.97
CA MET A 16 -0.11 2.58 -6.15
C MET A 16 -1.59 2.60 -5.75
N ILE A 17 -1.99 1.79 -4.76
CA ILE A 17 -3.35 1.80 -4.22
C ILE A 17 -3.72 3.19 -3.70
N ASN A 18 -2.84 3.81 -2.91
CA ASN A 18 -3.05 5.17 -2.39
C ASN A 18 -3.19 6.21 -3.53
N ALA A 19 -2.41 6.08 -4.60
CA ALA A 19 -2.53 6.95 -5.76
C ALA A 19 -3.87 6.77 -6.50
N LYS A 20 -4.33 5.52 -6.68
CA LYS A 20 -5.63 5.22 -7.29
C LYS A 20 -6.80 5.72 -6.44
N LEU A 21 -6.72 5.59 -5.12
CA LEU A 21 -7.71 6.14 -4.18
C LEU A 21 -7.82 7.67 -4.31
N LEU A 22 -6.68 8.37 -4.36
CA LEU A 22 -6.64 9.82 -4.56
C LEU A 22 -7.25 10.22 -5.92
N GLU A 23 -6.97 9.44 -6.98
CA GLU A 23 -7.53 9.69 -8.30
C GLU A 23 -9.05 9.51 -8.31
N ARG A 24 -9.57 8.47 -7.64
CA ARG A 24 -11.01 8.28 -7.47
C ARG A 24 -11.66 9.49 -6.80
N GLU A 25 -11.07 9.98 -5.71
CA GLU A 25 -11.56 11.18 -5.01
C GLU A 25 -11.59 12.41 -5.92
N ARG A 26 -10.56 12.60 -6.76
CA ARG A 26 -10.53 13.70 -7.74
C ARG A 26 -11.62 13.59 -8.79
N ILE A 27 -11.81 12.41 -9.39
CA ILE A 27 -12.84 12.16 -10.39
C ILE A 27 -14.22 12.41 -9.78
N GLN A 28 -14.47 11.94 -8.56
CA GLN A 28 -15.72 12.14 -7.84
C GLN A 28 -15.99 13.61 -7.51
N ALA A 29 -14.96 14.37 -7.08
CA ALA A 29 -15.07 15.80 -6.84
C ALA A 29 -15.39 16.57 -8.14
N LEU A 30 -14.77 16.18 -9.27
CA LEU A 30 -15.07 16.77 -10.58
C LEU A 30 -16.50 16.46 -11.03
N ALA A 31 -16.94 15.22 -10.92
CA ALA A 31 -18.33 14.83 -11.21
C ALA A 31 -19.33 15.64 -10.39
N THR A 32 -19.10 15.76 -9.08
CA THR A 32 -19.99 16.53 -8.18
C THR A 32 -20.06 17.99 -8.59
N LYS A 33 -18.91 18.61 -8.89
CA LYS A 33 -18.84 20.01 -9.32
C LYS A 33 -19.57 20.24 -10.65
N VAL A 34 -19.43 19.34 -11.61
CA VAL A 34 -20.13 19.40 -12.91
C VAL A 34 -21.63 19.25 -12.71
N THR A 35 -22.07 18.32 -11.87
CA THR A 35 -23.51 18.12 -11.56
C THR A 35 -24.14 19.35 -10.91
N VAL A 36 -23.46 19.99 -9.94
CA VAL A 36 -23.94 21.25 -9.31
C VAL A 36 -24.07 22.36 -10.36
N SER A 37 -23.06 22.54 -11.21
CA SER A 37 -23.09 23.56 -12.26
C SER A 37 -24.17 23.32 -13.33
N ASN A 38 -24.51 22.06 -13.60
CA ASN A 38 -25.61 21.70 -14.51
C ASN A 38 -26.98 21.82 -13.84
N SER A 39 -27.08 21.65 -12.52
CA SER A 39 -28.35 21.84 -11.80
C SER A 39 -28.79 23.31 -11.77
N GLU A 40 -27.85 24.26 -11.83
CA GLU A 40 -28.14 25.71 -11.96
C GLU A 40 -28.49 26.13 -13.40
N ARG A 41 -28.19 25.30 -14.41
CA ARG A 41 -28.50 25.54 -15.83
C ARG A 41 -29.55 24.53 -16.32
N VAL A 42 -30.82 24.86 -16.15
CA VAL A 42 -31.96 24.06 -16.62
C VAL A 42 -31.88 23.72 -18.12
N GLN A 43 -32.30 22.48 -18.43
CA GLN A 43 -32.79 21.94 -19.71
C GLN A 43 -31.90 22.13 -20.96
N SER A 44 -31.00 21.18 -21.22
CA SER A 44 -30.79 20.63 -22.57
C SER A 44 -29.91 19.38 -22.51
N GLY A 45 -30.25 18.36 -23.31
CA GLY A 45 -29.79 16.98 -23.20
C GLY A 45 -28.26 16.80 -23.18
N GLY A 46 -27.78 16.01 -22.21
CA GLY A 46 -26.36 15.69 -22.07
C GLY A 46 -26.12 14.48 -21.16
N GLY A 47 -26.77 13.35 -21.45
CA GLY A 47 -26.66 12.12 -20.64
C GLY A 47 -25.32 11.38 -20.72
N SER A 48 -24.47 11.67 -21.72
CA SER A 48 -23.27 10.86 -21.99
C SER A 48 -22.05 11.18 -21.11
N GLY A 49 -21.96 12.38 -20.54
CA GLY A 49 -20.79 12.79 -19.75
C GLY A 49 -20.76 12.15 -18.36
N PHE A 50 -21.90 12.15 -17.67
CA PHE A 50 -22.01 11.62 -16.31
C PHE A 50 -21.92 10.09 -16.29
N GLU A 51 -22.61 9.40 -17.22
CA GLU A 51 -22.58 7.94 -17.34
C GLU A 51 -21.15 7.43 -17.60
N ASN A 52 -20.39 8.10 -18.47
CA ASN A 52 -18.97 7.78 -18.72
C ASN A 52 -18.08 7.99 -17.49
N VAL A 53 -18.40 8.95 -16.61
CA VAL A 53 -17.64 9.15 -15.37
C VAL A 53 -17.94 8.05 -14.36
N VAL A 54 -19.20 7.62 -14.25
CA VAL A 54 -19.59 6.51 -13.37
C VAL A 54 -18.91 5.21 -13.81
N ILE A 55 -18.87 4.91 -15.11
CA ILE A 55 -18.17 3.74 -15.64
C ILE A 55 -16.68 3.76 -15.24
N LYS A 56 -16.00 4.89 -15.43
CA LYS A 56 -14.58 5.04 -15.07
C LYS A 56 -14.32 4.90 -13.57
N ILE A 57 -15.23 5.40 -12.73
CA ILE A 57 -15.11 5.22 -11.28
C ILE A 57 -15.22 3.74 -10.93
N ASN A 58 -16.20 3.03 -11.50
CA ASN A 58 -16.38 1.59 -11.26
C ASN A 58 -15.16 0.77 -11.71
N GLU A 59 -14.64 1.03 -12.92
CA GLU A 59 -13.42 0.40 -13.42
C GLU A 59 -12.23 0.63 -12.47
N LEU A 60 -12.06 1.86 -11.99
CA LEU A 60 -10.99 2.20 -11.05
C LEU A 60 -11.20 1.53 -9.68
N GLU A 61 -12.43 1.37 -9.21
CA GLU A 61 -12.75 0.64 -7.99
C GLU A 61 -12.44 -0.85 -8.10
N ASP A 62 -12.78 -1.48 -9.23
CA ASP A 62 -12.43 -2.88 -9.51
C ASP A 62 -10.91 -3.09 -9.51
N GLU A 63 -10.16 -2.18 -10.13
CA GLU A 63 -8.70 -2.20 -10.10
C GLU A 63 -8.13 -2.02 -8.69
N ILE A 64 -8.69 -1.10 -7.90
CA ILE A 64 -8.27 -0.88 -6.51
C ILE A 64 -8.51 -2.15 -5.68
N ASN A 65 -9.67 -2.79 -5.84
CA ASN A 65 -10.01 -4.02 -5.13
C ASN A 65 -9.04 -5.15 -5.48
N ALA A 66 -8.74 -5.35 -6.77
CA ALA A 66 -7.77 -6.35 -7.21
C ALA A 66 -6.35 -6.08 -6.67
N ASP A 67 -5.92 -4.81 -6.63
CA ASP A 67 -4.63 -4.42 -6.05
C ASP A 67 -4.60 -4.64 -4.53
N ILE A 68 -5.71 -4.38 -3.83
CA ILE A 68 -5.86 -4.65 -2.39
C ILE A 68 -5.77 -6.15 -2.12
N ASP A 69 -6.44 -7.00 -2.89
CA ASP A 69 -6.39 -8.45 -2.75
C ASP A 69 -4.97 -8.99 -2.96
N LYS A 70 -4.27 -8.44 -3.95
CA LYS A 70 -2.86 -8.74 -4.19
C LYS A 70 -1.97 -8.29 -3.04
N LEU A 71 -2.19 -7.08 -2.51
CA LEU A 71 -1.44 -6.56 -1.38
C LEU A 71 -1.69 -7.40 -0.12
N TRP A 72 -2.94 -7.80 0.11
CA TRP A 72 -3.31 -8.68 1.21
C TRP A 72 -2.56 -10.01 1.13
N SER A 73 -2.59 -10.65 -0.04
CA SER A 73 -1.91 -11.93 -0.29
C SER A 73 -0.40 -11.82 -0.04
N LEU A 74 0.24 -10.77 -0.55
CA LEU A 74 1.67 -10.51 -0.32
C LEU A 74 1.97 -10.20 1.14
N LYS A 75 1.12 -9.46 1.85
CA LYS A 75 1.31 -9.22 3.29
C LYS A 75 1.22 -10.51 4.10
N GLN A 76 0.34 -11.42 3.73
CA GLN A 76 0.20 -12.72 4.40
C GLN A 76 1.44 -13.59 4.18
N GLU A 77 1.92 -13.70 2.96
CA GLU A 77 3.18 -14.38 2.66
C GLU A 77 4.37 -13.77 3.41
N ALA A 78 4.47 -12.43 3.43
CA ALA A 78 5.50 -11.72 4.19
C ALA A 78 5.44 -12.06 5.68
N ARG A 79 4.24 -12.09 6.27
CA ARG A 79 4.03 -12.47 7.68
C ARG A 79 4.51 -13.90 7.94
N HIS A 80 4.14 -14.86 7.10
CA HIS A 80 4.60 -16.24 7.22
C HIS A 80 6.13 -16.35 7.16
N LEU A 81 6.77 -15.70 6.20
CA LEU A 81 8.23 -15.72 6.07
C LEU A 81 8.95 -15.03 7.25
N ILE A 82 8.36 -13.96 7.79
CA ILE A 82 8.87 -13.28 8.98
C ILE A 82 8.76 -14.20 10.20
N ASP A 83 7.66 -14.94 10.34
CA ASP A 83 7.42 -15.80 11.51
C ASP A 83 8.39 -16.98 11.60
N LEU A 84 9.04 -17.36 10.49
CA LEU A 84 10.12 -18.35 10.46
C LEU A 84 11.45 -17.86 11.06
N LEU A 85 11.60 -16.56 11.34
CA LEU A 85 12.79 -16.06 12.03
C LEU A 85 12.84 -16.58 13.47
N GLU A 86 14.03 -16.73 14.04
CA GLU A 86 14.16 -17.16 15.45
C GLU A 86 14.05 -15.97 16.42
N ASP A 87 14.53 -14.80 16.01
CA ASP A 87 14.63 -13.62 16.88
C ASP A 87 13.36 -12.77 16.81
N GLU A 88 12.64 -12.72 17.93
CA GLU A 88 11.40 -11.93 18.09
C GLU A 88 11.59 -10.43 17.80
N LYS A 89 12.76 -9.85 18.12
CA LYS A 89 13.03 -8.44 17.81
C LYS A 89 13.17 -8.22 16.31
N HIS A 90 13.75 -9.19 15.59
CA HIS A 90 13.82 -9.15 14.14
C HIS A 90 12.45 -9.35 13.49
N LYS A 91 11.61 -10.24 14.04
CA LYS A 91 10.23 -10.42 13.58
C LYS A 91 9.45 -9.13 13.69
N TRP A 92 9.43 -8.55 14.89
CA TRP A 92 8.69 -7.34 15.21
C TRP A 92 9.10 -6.18 14.30
N VAL A 93 10.40 -5.89 14.20
CA VAL A 93 10.87 -4.72 13.42
C VAL A 93 10.57 -4.87 11.92
N LEU A 94 10.60 -6.09 11.37
CA LEU A 94 10.30 -6.35 9.96
C LEU A 94 8.78 -6.25 9.71
N ARG A 95 7.96 -6.80 10.61
CA ARG A 95 6.49 -6.72 10.53
C ARG A 95 6.02 -5.27 10.55
N GLU A 96 6.46 -4.50 11.53
CA GLU A 96 6.10 -3.08 11.64
C GLU A 96 6.58 -2.28 10.43
N ARG A 97 7.79 -2.56 9.94
CA ARG A 97 8.37 -1.79 8.83
C ARG A 97 7.74 -2.10 7.48
N TYR A 98 7.48 -3.37 7.19
CA TYR A 98 7.19 -3.83 5.83
C TYR A 98 5.77 -4.37 5.64
N VAL A 99 5.07 -4.73 6.71
CA VAL A 99 3.66 -5.18 6.66
C VAL A 99 2.73 -4.06 7.10
N GLU A 100 3.09 -3.36 8.18
CA GLU A 100 2.33 -2.21 8.72
C GLU A 100 2.84 -0.86 8.20
N PHE A 101 3.87 -0.87 7.36
CA PHE A 101 4.46 0.29 6.70
C PHE A 101 4.89 1.44 7.63
N LYS A 102 5.23 1.16 8.90
CA LYS A 102 5.64 2.18 9.87
C LYS A 102 6.93 2.90 9.45
N SER A 103 6.99 4.19 9.81
CA SER A 103 8.16 5.03 9.54
C SER A 103 9.32 4.67 10.46
N LEU A 104 10.56 5.00 10.06
CA LEU A 104 11.73 4.80 10.93
C LEU A 104 11.65 5.66 12.19
N ARG A 105 11.01 6.82 12.09
CA ARG A 105 10.75 7.72 13.21
C ARG A 105 9.83 7.06 14.23
N TRP A 106 8.72 6.50 13.78
CA TRP A 106 7.79 5.79 14.67
C TRP A 106 8.47 4.60 15.39
N LEU A 107 9.28 3.81 14.67
CA LEU A 107 10.05 2.72 15.27
C LEU A 107 11.08 3.21 16.30
N SER A 108 11.75 4.32 16.00
CA SER A 108 12.72 4.96 16.89
C SER A 108 12.06 5.43 18.18
N GLU A 109 10.90 6.08 18.07
CA GLU A 109 10.10 6.52 19.22
C GLU A 109 9.60 5.34 20.05
N PHE A 110 9.07 4.28 19.41
CA PHE A 110 8.56 3.10 20.11
C PHE A 110 9.66 2.29 20.82
N THR A 111 10.82 2.13 20.18
CA THR A 111 11.92 1.32 20.74
C THR A 111 12.85 2.10 21.67
N GLY A 112 12.75 3.43 21.68
CA GLY A 112 13.73 4.31 22.33
C GLY A 112 15.12 4.32 21.67
N LEU A 113 15.28 3.65 20.52
CA LEU A 113 16.54 3.63 19.77
C LEU A 113 16.67 4.87 18.90
N THR A 114 17.90 5.26 18.58
CA THR A 114 18.14 6.24 17.53
C THR A 114 17.71 5.70 16.15
N ILE A 115 17.43 6.59 15.20
CA ILE A 115 17.08 6.21 13.82
C ILE A 115 18.16 5.30 13.21
N ASP A 116 19.43 5.56 13.48
CA ASP A 116 20.53 4.72 13.00
C ASP A 116 20.59 3.36 13.72
N GLY A 117 20.22 3.31 15.00
CA GLY A 117 20.02 2.06 15.73
C GLY A 117 18.93 1.18 15.09
N VAL A 118 17.79 1.78 14.74
CA VAL A 118 16.70 1.10 14.01
C VAL A 118 17.16 0.62 12.63
N ARG A 119 17.90 1.45 11.87
CA ARG A 119 18.46 1.06 10.57
C ARG A 119 19.42 -0.12 10.69
N SER A 120 20.27 -0.12 11.71
CA SER A 120 21.20 -1.22 11.98
C SER A 120 20.46 -2.51 12.37
N LEU A 121 19.40 -2.40 13.18
CA LEU A 121 18.53 -3.53 13.51
C LEU A 121 17.83 -4.09 12.27
N LEU A 122 17.23 -3.23 11.43
CA LEU A 122 16.61 -3.63 10.16
C LEU A 122 17.61 -4.29 9.20
N LYS A 123 18.86 -3.78 9.13
CA LYS A 123 19.90 -4.38 8.30
C LYS A 123 20.27 -5.79 8.76
N ARG A 124 20.32 -6.03 10.07
CA ARG A 124 20.57 -7.37 10.64
C ARG A 124 19.39 -8.31 10.40
N ALA A 125 18.17 -7.84 10.68
CA ALA A 125 16.93 -8.57 10.45
C ALA A 125 16.79 -8.96 8.96
N GLY A 126 17.01 -8.01 8.06
CA GLY A 126 16.91 -8.24 6.61
C GLY A 126 17.91 -9.25 6.06
N LYS A 127 19.12 -9.35 6.64
CA LYS A 127 20.09 -10.41 6.28
C LYS A 127 19.57 -11.80 6.64
N LYS A 128 19.03 -11.96 7.86
CA LYS A 128 18.46 -13.22 8.34
C LYS A 128 17.23 -13.60 7.53
N PHE A 129 16.35 -12.63 7.25
CA PHE A 129 15.19 -12.81 6.40
C PHE A 129 15.57 -13.25 4.98
N ASN A 130 16.61 -12.65 4.39
CA ASN A 130 17.09 -13.09 3.07
C ASN A 130 17.58 -14.54 3.06
N THR A 131 18.22 -15.01 4.15
CA THR A 131 18.60 -16.42 4.29
C THR A 131 17.40 -17.36 4.31
N ILE A 132 16.29 -16.96 4.94
CA ILE A 132 15.05 -17.77 4.97
C ILE A 132 14.36 -17.73 3.61
N TYR A 133 14.25 -16.53 3.03
CA TYR A 133 13.64 -16.33 1.72
C TYR A 133 14.34 -17.18 0.64
N SER A 134 15.68 -17.15 0.58
CA SER A 134 16.45 -17.95 -0.38
C SER A 134 16.37 -19.46 -0.16
N LYS A 135 15.90 -19.94 0.99
CA LYS A 135 15.67 -21.37 1.26
C LYS A 135 14.23 -21.81 0.96
N SER A 136 13.31 -20.85 0.91
CA SER A 136 11.87 -21.09 0.72
C SER A 136 11.40 -20.80 -0.71
N ALA A 137 12.23 -20.10 -1.50
CA ALA A 137 12.04 -19.78 -2.92
C ALA A 137 12.81 -20.74 -3.81
#